data_AF-A0A0B6AIR2-F1
#
_entry.id   AF-A0A0B6AIR2-F1
#
_cell.length_a   1.000
_cell.length_b   1.000
_cell.length_c   1.000
_cell.angle_alpha   90.00
_cell.angle_beta   90.00
_cell.angle_gamma   90.00
#
_symmetry.space_group_name_H-M   'P 1'
#
loop_
_entity.id
_entity.type
_entity.pdbx_description
1 polymer ?
#
loop_
_entity_poly.entity_id
_entity_poly.type
_entity_poly.pdbx_seq_one_letter_code
_entity_poly.pdbx_strand_id
1 'polypeptide(L)'
;MVAEQLTLLEPVDEKLVRKIVIKELKEYRALKVQVENKEECERTGLELFPSIRNSRHINELKVKQIDRALKNSLDQEELLIIEKAYLTSKRTKDIEIYLEIGVKKDTYYAMRNRALNRIATALGII
;
A
#
# COMPACT_ATOMS: atom_id res chain seq x y z
N MET A 1 -27.23 -30.76 18.19
CA MET A 1 -25.75 -30.74 18.11
C MET A 1 -25.37 -29.55 17.25
N VAL A 2 -24.90 -28.47 17.88
CA VAL A 2 -24.54 -27.23 17.20
C VAL A 2 -23.14 -27.42 16.63
N ALA A 3 -22.97 -27.21 15.33
CA ALA A 3 -21.68 -27.29 14.67
C ALA A 3 -20.82 -26.09 15.10
N GLU A 4 -19.99 -26.28 16.13
CA GLU A 4 -18.87 -25.40 16.46
C GLU A 4 -17.76 -25.59 15.42
N GLN A 5 -17.95 -25.04 14.23
CA GLN A 5 -16.87 -24.99 13.25
C GLN A 5 -17.00 -23.70 12.43
N LEU A 6 -16.19 -22.69 12.77
CA LEU A 6 -15.59 -21.64 11.92
C LEU A 6 -15.25 -20.32 12.67
N THR A 7 -14.51 -20.39 13.79
CA THR A 7 -13.76 -19.21 14.27
C THR A 7 -12.33 -19.63 14.62
N LEU A 8 -11.56 -19.99 13.59
CA LEU A 8 -10.15 -20.39 13.75
C LEU A 8 -9.21 -19.18 13.97
N LEU A 9 -9.71 -17.96 13.79
CA LEU A 9 -8.96 -16.71 13.89
C LEU A 9 -9.77 -15.67 14.69
N GLU A 10 -9.06 -14.83 15.45
CA GLU A 10 -9.65 -13.70 16.14
C GLU A 10 -10.24 -12.69 15.14
N PRO A 11 -11.35 -12.01 15.48
CA PRO A 11 -11.91 -10.97 14.64
C PRO A 11 -10.90 -9.84 14.43
N VAL A 12 -10.59 -9.55 13.16
CA VAL A 12 -9.65 -8.50 12.77
C VAL A 12 -10.34 -7.13 12.81
N ASP A 13 -9.72 -6.14 13.45
CA ASP A 13 -10.18 -4.75 13.38
C ASP A 13 -9.90 -4.14 11.99
N GLU A 14 -10.89 -4.17 11.11
CA GLU A 14 -10.79 -3.60 9.76
C GLU A 14 -10.38 -2.12 9.75
N LYS A 15 -10.79 -1.32 10.74
CA LYS A 15 -10.42 0.10 10.78
C LYS A 15 -8.94 0.26 11.06
N LEU A 16 -8.40 -0.57 11.95
CA LEU A 16 -6.98 -0.62 12.25
C LEU A 16 -6.18 -1.07 11.01
N VAL A 17 -6.61 -2.13 10.34
CA VAL A 17 -5.98 -2.63 9.11
C VAL A 17 -5.91 -1.53 8.06
N ARG A 18 -7.04 -0.89 7.75
CA ARG A 18 -7.09 0.20 6.76
C ARG A 18 -6.15 1.34 7.16
N LYS A 19 -6.12 1.73 8.44
CA LYS A 19 -5.25 2.80 8.93
C LYS A 19 -3.77 2.46 8.74
N ILE A 20 -3.36 1.23 9.06
CA ILE A 20 -1.98 0.77 8.92
C ILE A 20 -1.59 0.73 7.44
N VAL A 21 -2.39 0.08 6.59
CA VAL A 21 -2.09 -0.04 5.15
C VAL A 21 -2.00 1.33 4.48
N ILE A 22 -2.94 2.24 4.75
CA ILE A 22 -2.91 3.60 4.18
C ILE A 22 -1.67 4.37 4.64
N LYS A 23 -1.21 4.17 5.89
CA LYS A 23 0.01 4.78 6.38
C LYS A 23 1.23 4.27 5.61
N GLU A 24 1.37 2.95 5.48
CA GLU A 24 2.49 2.33 4.75
C GLU A 24 2.51 2.74 3.27
N LEU A 25 1.35 2.83 2.60
CA LEU A 25 1.25 3.30 1.21
C LEU A 25 1.68 4.77 1.05
N LYS A 26 1.39 5.63 2.03
CA LYS A 26 1.83 7.03 2.01
C LYS A 26 3.33 7.16 2.25
N GLU A 27 3.88 6.40 3.20
CA GLU A 27 5.32 6.36 3.47
C GLU A 27 6.11 5.78 2.29
N TYR A 28 5.57 4.75 1.63
CA TYR A 28 6.15 4.12 0.45
C TYR A 28 6.57 5.12 -0.63
N ARG A 29 5.82 6.21 -0.84
CA ARG A 29 6.17 7.25 -1.83
C ARG A 29 7.55 7.87 -1.55
N ALA A 30 7.83 8.18 -0.29
CA ALA A 30 9.12 8.74 0.11
C ALA A 30 10.22 7.67 0.09
N LEU A 31 9.90 6.45 0.52
CA LEU A 31 10.84 5.33 0.50
C LEU A 31 11.27 4.96 -0.92
N LYS A 32 10.35 4.99 -1.89
CA LYS A 32 10.65 4.69 -3.29
C LYS A 32 11.67 5.68 -3.85
N VAL A 33 11.43 6.98 -3.67
CA VAL A 33 12.38 8.04 -4.06
C VAL A 33 13.71 7.89 -3.33
N GLN A 34 13.71 7.52 -2.05
CA GLN A 34 14.94 7.26 -1.31
C GLN A 34 15.75 6.11 -1.93
N VAL A 35 15.10 5.02 -2.34
CA VAL A 35 15.77 3.88 -2.99
C VAL A 35 16.34 4.31 -4.35
N GLU A 36 15.56 5.02 -5.18
CA GLU A 36 16.02 5.52 -6.48
C GLU A 36 17.25 6.44 -6.35
N ASN A 37 17.17 7.46 -5.49
CA ASN A 37 18.29 8.37 -5.20
C ASN A 37 19.54 7.63 -4.72
N LYS A 38 19.34 6.56 -3.93
CA LYS A 38 20.44 5.75 -3.42
C LYS A 38 21.11 4.98 -4.55
N GLU A 39 20.35 4.34 -5.42
CA GLU A 39 20.93 3.61 -6.57
C GLU A 39 21.73 4.56 -7.48
N GLU A 40 21.27 5.81 -7.66
CA GLU A 40 22.02 6.84 -8.38
C GLU A 40 23.36 7.20 -7.69
N CYS A 41 23.34 7.36 -6.37
CA CYS A 41 24.53 7.63 -5.55
C CYS A 41 25.53 6.45 -5.60
N GLU A 42 25.05 5.21 -5.51
CA GLU A 42 25.89 4.00 -5.58
C GLU A 42 26.54 3.85 -6.96
N ARG A 43 25.82 4.15 -8.05
CA ARG A 43 26.38 4.13 -9.41
C ARG A 43 27.47 5.19 -9.64
N THR A 44 27.37 6.32 -8.96
CA THR A 44 28.30 7.45 -9.11
C THR A 44 29.42 7.44 -8.07
N GLY A 45 29.32 6.61 -7.03
CA GLY A 45 30.26 6.56 -5.91
C GLY A 45 30.22 7.80 -5.01
N LEU A 46 29.12 8.56 -5.05
CA LEU A 46 28.94 9.80 -4.29
C LEU A 46 28.01 9.60 -3.10
N GLU A 47 28.26 10.30 -2.00
CA GLU A 47 27.31 10.44 -0.90
C GLU A 47 26.88 11.90 -0.78
N LEU A 48 25.66 12.22 -1.23
CA LEU A 48 25.16 13.60 -1.30
C LEU A 48 24.65 14.13 0.04
N PHE A 49 24.08 13.27 0.88
CA PHE A 49 23.43 13.66 2.13
C PHE A 49 23.80 12.72 3.28
N PRO A 50 24.05 13.24 4.50
CA PRO A 50 24.33 12.40 5.66
C PRO A 50 23.08 11.65 6.13
N SER A 51 23.26 10.43 6.65
CA SER A 51 22.16 9.63 7.21
C SER A 51 22.22 9.59 8.73
N ILE A 52 21.14 10.01 9.39
CA ILE A 52 21.02 10.00 10.85
C ILE A 52 20.67 8.60 11.38
N ARG A 53 20.01 7.76 10.57
CA ARG A 53 19.51 6.44 10.98
C ARG A 53 19.99 5.35 10.03
N ASN A 54 20.44 4.22 10.59
CA ASN A 54 20.80 3.05 9.78
C ASN A 54 19.57 2.16 9.48
N SER A 55 18.56 2.73 8.81
CA SER A 55 17.35 2.00 8.38
C SER A 55 17.33 1.70 6.89
N ARG A 56 18.47 1.82 6.20
CA ARG A 56 18.59 1.75 4.73
C ARG A 56 18.05 0.42 4.19
N HIS A 57 18.56 -0.70 4.71
CA HIS A 57 18.16 -2.03 4.25
C HIS A 57 16.67 -2.35 4.52
N ILE A 58 16.14 -1.89 5.65
CA ILE A 58 14.73 -2.08 6.01
C ILE A 58 13.83 -1.33 5.01
N ASN A 59 14.20 -0.10 4.66
CA ASN A 59 13.44 0.73 3.73
C ASN A 59 13.41 0.14 2.32
N GLU A 60 14.55 -0.37 1.84
CA GLU A 60 14.62 -1.09 0.56
C GLU A 60 13.73 -2.34 0.54
N LEU A 61 13.74 -3.13 1.61
CA LEU A 61 12.89 -4.31 1.72
C LEU A 61 11.40 -3.93 1.76
N LYS A 62 11.04 -2.86 2.47
CA LYS A 62 9.67 -2.32 2.47
C LYS A 62 9.22 -1.95 1.07
N VAL A 63 10.02 -1.20 0.31
CA VAL A 63 9.70 -0.83 -1.08
C VAL A 63 9.50 -2.07 -1.94
N LYS A 64 10.44 -3.03 -1.90
CA LYS A 64 10.33 -4.29 -2.66
C LYS A 64 9.11 -5.14 -2.30
N GLN A 65 8.70 -5.15 -1.04
CA GLN A 65 7.51 -5.88 -0.62
C GLN A 65 6.22 -5.17 -1.07
N ILE A 66 6.15 -3.85 -0.91
CA ILE A 66 4.98 -3.06 -1.34
C ILE A 66 4.85 -3.07 -2.86
N ASP A 67 5.94 -2.99 -3.63
CA ASP A 67 5.91 -3.13 -5.09
C ASP A 67 5.32 -4.49 -5.51
N ARG A 68 5.76 -5.58 -4.87
CA ARG A 68 5.22 -6.91 -5.15
C ARG A 68 3.76 -7.04 -4.74
N ALA A 69 3.35 -6.45 -3.62
CA ALA A 69 1.95 -6.44 -3.20
C ALA A 69 1.08 -5.69 -4.22
N LEU A 70 1.46 -4.47 -4.61
CA LEU A 70 0.73 -3.68 -5.59
C LEU A 70 0.62 -4.40 -6.94
N LYS A 71 1.71 -5.02 -7.41
CA LYS A 71 1.77 -5.67 -8.73
C LYS A 71 1.03 -7.01 -8.80
N ASN A 72 1.10 -7.82 -7.74
CA ASN A 72 0.70 -9.22 -7.81
C ASN A 72 -0.55 -9.56 -6.98
N SER A 73 -0.98 -8.69 -6.06
CA SER A 73 -2.13 -8.97 -5.19
C SER A 73 -3.41 -8.24 -5.59
N LEU A 74 -3.34 -7.29 -6.53
CA LEU A 74 -4.46 -6.46 -6.97
C LEU A 74 -4.81 -6.73 -8.42
N ASP A 75 -6.10 -6.59 -8.76
CA ASP A 75 -6.51 -6.46 -10.16
C ASP A 75 -6.29 -5.02 -10.68
N GLN A 76 -6.51 -4.80 -11.99
CA GLN A 76 -6.22 -3.51 -12.62
C GLN A 76 -7.07 -2.38 -12.04
N GLU A 77 -8.35 -2.63 -11.75
CA GLU A 77 -9.24 -1.58 -11.23
C GLU A 77 -8.89 -1.24 -9.77
N GLU A 78 -8.57 -2.25 -8.96
CA GLU A 78 -8.08 -2.06 -7.60
C GLU A 78 -6.76 -1.30 -7.55
N LEU A 79 -5.81 -1.63 -8.44
CA LEU A 79 -4.54 -0.93 -8.54
C LEU A 79 -4.77 0.55 -8.88
N LEU A 80 -5.62 0.86 -9.86
CA LEU A 80 -5.98 2.25 -10.23
C LEU A 80 -6.59 3.02 -9.05
N ILE A 81 -7.45 2.38 -8.27
CA ILE A 81 -8.02 2.99 -7.06
C ILE A 81 -6.91 3.33 -6.05
N ILE A 82 -6.01 2.38 -5.76
CA ILE A 82 -4.92 2.58 -4.79
C ILE A 82 -3.94 3.65 -5.26
N GLU A 83 -3.59 3.66 -6.54
CA GLU A 83 -2.69 4.66 -7.14
C GLU A 83 -3.25 6.08 -7.00
N LYS A 84 -4.51 6.28 -7.42
CA LYS A 84 -5.17 7.58 -7.40
C LYS A 84 -5.47 8.07 -5.98
N ALA A 85 -5.82 7.16 -5.06
CA ALA A 85 -6.18 7.51 -3.70
C ALA A 85 -4.96 7.77 -2.79
N TYR A 86 -3.86 7.04 -2.98
CA TYR A 86 -2.77 7.00 -2.00
C TYR A 86 -1.37 7.22 -2.55
N LEU A 87 -1.11 6.87 -3.82
CA LEU A 87 0.25 6.93 -4.40
C LEU A 87 0.53 8.20 -5.20
N THR A 88 -0.51 8.97 -5.53
CA THR A 88 -0.39 10.23 -6.26
C THR A 88 -0.02 11.40 -5.32
N SER A 89 0.72 12.40 -5.84
CA SER A 89 1.03 13.64 -5.10
C SER A 89 -0.15 14.57 -4.93
N LYS A 90 -1.09 14.55 -5.88
CA LYS A 90 -2.34 15.31 -5.85
C LYS A 90 -3.32 14.69 -4.86
N ARG A 91 -3.94 15.54 -4.05
CA ARG A 91 -5.08 15.14 -3.22
C ARG A 91 -6.32 15.02 -4.12
N THR A 92 -6.63 13.80 -4.54
CA THR A 92 -7.81 13.48 -5.34
C THR A 92 -8.98 13.16 -4.42
N LYS A 93 -10.17 13.67 -4.72
CA LYS A 93 -11.37 13.31 -3.94
C LYS A 93 -11.89 11.95 -4.38
N ASP A 94 -12.42 11.16 -3.45
CA ASP A 94 -13.04 9.86 -3.75
C ASP A 94 -14.08 9.96 -4.89
N ILE A 95 -14.85 11.06 -4.94
CA ILE A 95 -15.81 11.34 -6.01
C ILE A 95 -15.18 11.48 -7.39
N GLU A 96 -14.03 12.12 -7.49
CA GLU A 96 -13.32 12.25 -8.75
C GLU A 96 -12.84 10.88 -9.24
N ILE A 97 -12.38 10.03 -8.31
CA ILE A 97 -11.87 8.69 -8.61
C ILE A 97 -13.00 7.78 -9.13
N TYR A 98 -14.12 7.65 -8.42
CA TYR A 98 -15.17 6.73 -8.86
C TYR A 98 -15.94 7.23 -10.09
N LEU A 99 -15.98 8.56 -10.33
CA LEU A 99 -16.52 9.11 -11.57
C LEU A 99 -15.59 8.81 -12.75
N GLU A 100 -14.28 8.93 -12.57
CA GLU A 100 -13.28 8.64 -13.61
C GLU A 100 -13.27 7.15 -13.99
N ILE A 101 -13.38 6.27 -12.99
CA ILE A 101 -13.41 4.81 -13.21
C ILE A 101 -14.80 4.35 -13.71
N GLY A 102 -15.83 5.19 -13.62
CA GLY A 102 -17.19 4.87 -14.10
C GLY A 102 -17.96 3.89 -13.20
N VAL A 103 -17.63 3.83 -11.91
CA VAL A 103 -18.25 2.91 -10.95
C VAL A 103 -19.16 3.63 -9.96
N LYS A 104 -20.17 2.92 -9.45
CA LYS A 104 -21.04 3.45 -8.39
C LYS A 104 -20.24 3.62 -7.10
N LYS A 105 -20.65 4.59 -6.29
CA LYS A 105 -20.04 4.93 -4.99
C LYS A 105 -19.82 3.69 -4.10
N ASP A 106 -20.84 2.85 -3.93
CA ASP A 106 -20.75 1.69 -3.03
C ASP A 106 -19.80 0.62 -3.58
N THR A 107 -19.81 0.39 -4.90
CA THR A 107 -18.88 -0.49 -5.59
C THR A 107 -17.44 -0.02 -5.41
N TYR A 108 -17.19 1.28 -5.57
CA TYR A 108 -15.88 1.89 -5.31
C TYR A 108 -15.37 1.61 -3.89
N TYR A 109 -16.21 1.85 -2.86
CA TYR A 109 -15.79 1.61 -1.48
C TYR A 109 -15.57 0.12 -1.19
N ALA A 110 -16.35 -0.78 -1.80
CA ALA A 110 -16.14 -2.21 -1.67
C ALA A 110 -14.82 -2.67 -2.31
N MET A 111 -14.52 -2.22 -3.53
CA MET A 111 -13.26 -2.51 -4.22
C MET A 111 -12.07 -1.95 -3.48
N ARG A 112 -12.16 -0.69 -3.00
CA ARG A 112 -11.10 -0.08 -2.20
C ARG A 112 -10.80 -0.86 -0.94
N ASN A 113 -11.82 -1.31 -0.21
CA ASN A 113 -11.62 -2.09 1.01
C ASN A 113 -11.02 -3.47 0.70
N ARG A 114 -11.47 -4.11 -0.38
CA ARG A 114 -10.91 -5.38 -0.86
C ARG A 114 -9.42 -5.24 -1.21
N ALA A 115 -9.06 -4.19 -1.94
CA ALA A 115 -7.67 -3.90 -2.29
C ALA A 115 -6.79 -3.68 -1.04
N LEU A 116 -7.28 -2.90 -0.06
CA LEU A 116 -6.56 -2.68 1.19
C LEU A 116 -6.35 -3.99 1.98
N ASN A 117 -7.34 -4.88 2.01
CA ASN A 117 -7.21 -6.18 2.66
C ASN A 117 -6.24 -7.11 1.90
N ARG A 118 -6.27 -7.12 0.57
CA ARG A 118 -5.31 -7.88 -0.26
C ARG A 118 -3.88 -7.42 0.00
N ILE A 119 -3.64 -6.11 0.08
CA ILE A 119 -2.34 -5.55 0.46
C ILE A 119 -1.98 -5.96 1.90
N ALA A 120 -2.93 -5.88 2.85
CA ALA A 120 -2.69 -6.27 4.23
C ALA A 120 -2.22 -7.72 4.35
N THR A 121 -2.92 -8.65 3.67
CA THR A 121 -2.53 -10.07 3.61
C THR A 121 -1.17 -10.25 2.94
N ALA A 122 -0.92 -9.59 1.80
CA ALA A 122 0.33 -9.70 1.06
C ALA A 122 1.56 -9.18 1.86
N LEU A 123 1.34 -8.20 2.74
CA LEU A 123 2.36 -7.65 3.62
C LEU A 123 2.42 -8.33 5.01
N GLY A 124 1.57 -9.34 5.27
CA GLY A 124 1.53 -10.04 6.55
C GLY A 124 1.03 -9.19 7.72
N ILE A 125 0.19 -8.18 7.46
CA ILE A 125 -0.47 -7.36 8.48
C ILE A 125 -1.65 -8.13 9.10
N ILE A 126 -2.26 -9.04 8.34
CA ILE A 126 -3.35 -9.95 8.74
C ILE A 126 -3.12 -11.35 8.17
#